data_AF-A0A062UFP8-F1
#
_entry.id   AF-A0A062UFP8-F1
#
_cell.length_a   1.000
_cell.length_b   1.000
_cell.length_c   1.000
_cell.angle_alpha   90.00
_cell.angle_beta   90.00
_cell.angle_gamma   90.00
#
_symmetry.space_group_name_H-M   'P 1'
#
loop_
_entity.id
_entity.type
_entity.pdbx_description
1 polymer ?
#
loop_
_entity_poly.entity_id
_entity_poly.type
_entity_poly.pdbx_seq_one_letter_code
_entity_poly.pdbx_strand_id
1 'polypeptide(L)'
;MTFKVAAFYKFFALPDFESRRAPLAETLEMAGVKGTVLLATEGVNGTIAGTPEAIDTALAALRALPGCETLQAKFAEADEMPFLRLKVRLKREIVSMGVPGTDPNSIVGTYVAPEAWNALISDPDTVLIDTRNDYEVSIGTFEGAIDPNTKTFREFPDWFREFRAKLESEGRKPRVAMFCTGGIRCEKATSFVKAEGIDDVFHLEGGILKYLETVPEQDSKWQGECFVFDERVSVRHDLTPGSYDMCHACKRPITEADKQHAAFEAGVSCPHCISEMSDDQRARFAERQKQIDLAKARGEKHMGPEARRSEDA
;
A
#
# COMPACT_ATOMS: atom_id res chain seq x y z
N MET A 1 4.28 -17.50 19.39
CA MET A 1 4.26 -16.11 19.90
C MET A 1 3.75 -15.29 18.74
N THR A 2 2.61 -14.62 18.88
CA THR A 2 1.97 -13.89 17.77
C THR A 2 2.56 -12.48 17.69
N PHE A 3 2.91 -12.04 16.49
CA PHE A 3 3.35 -10.68 16.22
C PHE A 3 2.16 -9.79 15.90
N LYS A 4 2.24 -8.54 16.34
CA LYS A 4 1.28 -7.47 16.02
C LYS A 4 1.85 -6.67 14.86
N VAL A 5 1.10 -6.58 13.77
CA VAL A 5 1.39 -5.72 12.62
C VAL A 5 0.57 -4.44 12.76
N ALA A 6 1.20 -3.29 12.58
CA ALA A 6 0.57 -1.98 12.59
C ALA A 6 0.81 -1.26 11.27
N ALA A 7 -0.27 -0.95 10.54
CA ALA A 7 -0.26 -0.08 9.36
C ALA A 7 -0.85 1.29 9.73
N PHE A 8 -0.17 2.37 9.38
CA PHE A 8 -0.55 3.71 9.79
C PHE A 8 -0.10 4.75 8.78
N TYR A 9 -0.84 5.86 8.72
CA TYR A 9 -0.38 7.08 8.08
C TYR A 9 -1.03 8.28 8.76
N LYS A 10 -0.39 9.44 8.64
CA LYS A 10 -0.98 10.72 9.02
C LYS A 10 -0.31 11.84 8.26
N PHE A 11 -1.13 12.65 7.60
CA PHE A 11 -0.69 13.94 7.07
C PHE A 11 -0.69 14.98 8.18
N PHE A 12 0.43 15.68 8.31
CA PHE A 12 0.63 16.83 9.21
C PHE A 12 1.95 17.52 8.84
N ALA A 13 2.09 18.80 9.18
CA ALA A 13 3.33 19.53 8.93
C ALA A 13 4.46 19.03 9.84
N LEU A 14 5.52 18.48 9.24
CA LEU A 14 6.72 18.00 9.92
C LEU A 14 7.98 18.59 9.26
N PRO A 15 8.22 19.91 9.34
CA PRO A 15 9.30 20.59 8.62
C PRO A 15 10.71 20.15 9.06
N ASP A 16 10.85 19.56 10.25
CA ASP A 16 12.11 19.10 10.83
C ASP A 16 12.27 17.57 10.75
N PHE A 17 11.52 16.89 9.87
CA PHE A 17 11.46 15.42 9.76
C PHE A 17 12.84 14.74 9.61
N GLU A 18 13.82 15.39 8.97
CA GLU A 18 15.17 14.84 8.85
C GLU A 18 15.83 14.64 10.21
N SER A 19 15.64 15.59 11.13
CA SER A 19 16.19 15.52 12.50
C SER A 19 15.49 14.47 13.35
N ARG A 20 14.23 14.14 13.03
CA ARG A 20 13.41 13.14 13.76
C ARG A 20 13.77 11.70 13.44
N ARG A 21 14.42 11.45 12.29
CA ARG A 21 14.71 10.09 11.83
C ARG A 21 15.58 9.28 12.78
N ALA A 22 16.70 9.84 13.25
CA ALA A 22 17.65 9.09 14.07
C ALA A 22 17.05 8.72 15.45
N PRO A 23 16.48 9.66 16.23
CA PRO A 23 15.84 9.31 17.51
C PRO A 23 14.68 8.32 17.37
N LEU A 24 13.88 8.46 16.31
CA LEU A 24 12.78 7.53 16.05
C LEU A 24 13.30 6.13 15.69
N ALA A 25 14.32 6.04 14.83
CA ALA A 25 14.92 4.76 14.47
C ALA A 25 15.51 4.04 15.68
N GLU A 26 16.24 4.76 16.54
CA GLU A 26 16.80 4.21 17.77
C GLU A 26 15.71 3.65 18.70
N THR A 27 14.65 4.42 18.92
CA THR A 27 13.51 3.99 19.75
C THR A 27 12.86 2.71 19.22
N LEU A 28 12.61 2.64 17.91
CA LEU A 28 11.98 1.48 17.27
C LEU A 28 12.92 0.26 17.24
N GLU A 29 14.22 0.47 17.02
CA GLU A 29 15.23 -0.60 17.04
C GLU A 29 15.38 -1.20 18.45
N MET A 30 15.44 -0.36 19.49
CA MET A 30 15.48 -0.80 20.87
C MET A 30 14.24 -1.58 21.28
N ALA A 31 13.07 -1.22 20.75
CA ALA A 31 11.83 -1.96 20.95
C ALA A 31 11.77 -3.28 20.15
N GLY A 32 12.74 -3.56 19.28
CA GLY A 32 12.76 -4.78 18.46
C GLY A 32 11.79 -4.76 17.28
N VAL A 33 11.34 -3.58 16.86
CA VAL A 33 10.37 -3.40 15.77
C VAL A 33 11.05 -3.62 14.42
N LYS A 34 10.38 -4.30 13.50
CA LYS A 34 10.79 -4.45 12.09
C LYS A 34 9.72 -3.85 11.17
N GLY A 35 10.08 -3.55 9.93
CA GLY A 35 9.17 -2.93 8.95
C GLY A 35 9.69 -1.61 8.40
N THR A 36 8.80 -0.76 7.89
CA THR A 36 9.17 0.50 7.26
C THR A 36 8.36 1.66 7.82
N VAL A 37 9.05 2.76 8.14
CA VAL A 37 8.46 4.07 8.44
C VAL A 37 9.02 5.08 7.45
N LEU A 38 8.14 5.80 6.79
CA LEU A 38 8.43 6.91 5.88
C LEU A 38 8.16 8.21 6.63
N LEU A 39 9.14 9.10 6.58
CA LEU A 39 9.03 10.47 7.07
C LEU A 39 9.21 11.42 5.90
N ALA A 40 8.34 12.42 5.79
CA ALA A 40 8.47 13.54 4.87
C ALA A 40 7.98 14.82 5.57
N THR A 41 8.20 15.97 4.95
CA THR A 41 7.67 17.26 5.41
C THR A 41 6.14 17.23 5.61
N GLU A 42 5.43 16.38 4.86
CA GLU A 42 3.97 16.25 4.89
C GLU A 42 3.44 15.18 5.88
N GLY A 43 4.31 14.53 6.66
CA GLY A 43 3.89 13.64 7.75
C GLY A 43 4.58 12.27 7.74
N VAL A 44 3.82 11.24 8.14
CA VAL A 44 4.33 9.86 8.31
C VAL A 44 3.45 8.81 7.65
N ASN A 45 4.06 7.73 7.17
CA ASN A 45 3.39 6.52 6.67
C ASN A 45 4.24 5.30 7.00
N GLY A 46 3.64 4.19 7.43
CA GLY A 46 4.41 3.01 7.73
C GLY A 46 3.60 1.73 7.89
N THR A 47 4.34 0.63 7.83
CA THR A 47 3.88 -0.69 8.23
C THR A 47 5.01 -1.35 9.02
N ILE A 48 4.73 -1.65 10.28
CA ILE A 48 5.71 -2.19 11.23
C ILE A 48 5.14 -3.41 11.95
N ALA A 49 6.00 -4.29 12.42
CA ALA A 49 5.64 -5.48 13.19
C ALA A 49 6.58 -5.66 14.38
N GLY A 50 6.04 -6.21 15.47
CA GLY A 50 6.73 -6.42 16.73
C GLY A 50 5.88 -7.22 17.71
N THR A 51 6.35 -7.40 18.94
CA THR A 51 5.45 -7.83 20.03
C THR A 51 4.40 -6.74 20.28
N PRO A 52 3.27 -7.06 20.93
CA PRO A 52 2.27 -6.04 21.28
C PRO A 52 2.88 -4.82 21.98
N GLU A 53 3.78 -5.04 22.94
CA GLU A 53 4.45 -3.98 23.71
C GLU A 53 5.42 -3.16 22.85
N ALA A 54 6.12 -3.81 21.91
CA ALA A 54 7.01 -3.15 20.96
C ALA A 54 6.23 -2.22 20.03
N ILE A 55 5.06 -2.65 19.55
CA ILE A 55 4.17 -1.84 18.72
C ILE A 55 3.59 -0.68 19.51
N ASP A 56 3.17 -0.90 20.75
CA ASP A 56 2.62 0.17 21.59
C ASP A 56 3.71 1.24 21.87
N THR A 57 4.96 0.82 22.10
CA THR A 57 6.13 1.72 22.22
C THR A 57 6.37 2.51 20.94
N ALA A 58 6.32 1.85 19.78
CA ALA A 58 6.52 2.52 18.49
C ALA A 58 5.43 3.56 18.19
N LEU A 59 4.17 3.23 18.47
CA LEU A 59 3.05 4.14 18.28
C LEU A 59 3.10 5.32 19.25
N ALA A 60 3.54 5.10 20.50
CA ALA A 60 3.77 6.19 21.44
C ALA A 60 4.86 7.15 20.94
N ALA A 61 5.99 6.61 20.44
CA ALA A 61 7.06 7.41 19.87
C ALA A 61 6.62 8.22 18.63
N LEU A 62 5.81 7.61 17.76
CA LEU A 62 5.24 8.30 16.60
C LEU A 62 4.25 9.40 16.99
N ARG A 63 3.39 9.15 17.98
CA ARG A 63 2.41 10.13 18.50
C ARG A 63 3.06 11.28 19.27
N ALA A 64 4.28 11.09 19.76
CA ALA A 64 5.06 12.14 20.41
C ALA A 64 5.67 13.15 19.41
N LEU A 65 5.60 12.88 18.10
CA LEU A 65 5.95 13.88 17.08
C LEU A 65 4.92 15.01 17.10
N PRO A 66 5.32 16.29 17.12
CA PRO A 66 4.39 17.41 17.13
C PRO A 66 3.42 17.37 15.95
N GLY A 67 2.11 17.40 16.20
CA GLY A 67 1.07 17.28 15.17
C GLY A 67 0.69 15.84 14.80
N CYS A 68 1.30 14.82 15.42
CA CYS A 68 1.05 13.41 15.18
C CYS A 68 0.23 12.72 16.29
N GLU A 69 -0.30 13.47 17.26
CA GLU A 69 -0.87 12.95 18.51
C GLU A 69 -2.06 12.01 18.27
N THR A 70 -2.84 12.29 17.23
CA THR A 70 -4.03 11.52 16.85
C THR A 70 -3.75 10.43 15.81
N LEU A 71 -2.48 10.03 15.62
CA LEU A 71 -2.13 8.93 14.70
C LEU A 71 -2.93 7.67 15.05
N GLN A 72 -3.73 7.24 14.09
CA GLN A 72 -4.44 5.97 14.14
C GLN A 72 -3.60 4.90 13.43
N ALA A 73 -3.69 3.67 13.94
CA ALA A 73 -3.05 2.51 13.34
C ALA A 73 -4.10 1.40 13.21
N LYS A 74 -4.05 0.69 12.09
CA LYS A 74 -4.78 -0.54 11.87
C LYS A 74 -3.91 -1.71 12.25
N PHE A 75 -4.50 -2.70 12.92
CA PHE A 75 -3.77 -3.85 13.44
C PHE A 75 -4.14 -5.13 12.70
N ALA A 76 -3.16 -6.01 12.56
CA ALA A 76 -3.33 -7.39 12.15
C ALA A 76 -2.40 -8.28 12.98
N GLU A 77 -2.69 -9.57 13.02
CA GLU A 77 -1.86 -10.58 13.67
C GLU A 77 -1.05 -11.36 12.63
N ALA A 78 0.13 -11.81 13.03
CA ALA A 78 0.97 -12.68 12.22
C ALA A 78 1.67 -13.73 13.10
N ASP A 79 1.68 -14.99 12.66
CA ASP A 79 2.35 -16.08 13.38
C ASP A 79 3.87 -16.00 13.27
N GLU A 80 4.37 -15.39 12.19
CA GLU A 80 5.78 -15.15 11.93
C GLU A 80 6.04 -13.65 11.72
N MET A 81 7.31 -13.24 11.90
CA MET A 81 7.71 -11.84 11.76
C MET A 81 7.75 -11.47 10.26
N PRO A 82 6.83 -10.61 9.76
CA PRO A 82 6.65 -10.40 8.32
C PRO A 82 7.67 -9.46 7.69
N PHE A 83 8.58 -8.92 8.51
CA PHE A 83 9.59 -7.97 8.06
C PHE A 83 10.97 -8.41 8.52
N LEU A 84 11.94 -8.31 7.62
CA LEU A 84 13.31 -8.75 7.91
C LEU A 84 14.09 -7.76 8.77
N ARG A 85 13.80 -6.45 8.67
CA ARG A 85 14.51 -5.36 9.36
C ARG A 85 13.65 -4.12 9.48
N LEU A 86 14.03 -3.22 10.38
CA LEU A 86 13.53 -1.85 10.39
C LEU A 86 14.14 -1.02 9.25
N LYS A 87 13.34 -0.11 8.70
CA LYS A 87 13.75 0.95 7.78
C LYS A 87 13.01 2.23 8.14
N VAL A 88 13.69 3.21 8.70
CA VAL A 88 13.17 4.59 8.78
C VAL A 88 13.76 5.39 7.62
N ARG A 89 12.91 5.85 6.70
CA ARG A 89 13.31 6.46 5.41
C ARG A 89 12.78 7.88 5.30
N LEU A 90 13.69 8.80 4.95
CA LEU A 90 13.33 10.13 4.49
C LEU A 90 12.83 10.05 3.05
N LYS A 91 11.71 10.71 2.78
CA LYS A 91 11.09 10.79 1.45
C LYS A 91 10.68 12.24 1.18
N ARG A 92 10.51 12.54 -0.12
CA ARG A 92 9.86 13.80 -0.53
C ARG A 92 8.37 13.79 -0.21
N GLU A 93 7.75 12.62 -0.36
CA GLU A 93 6.34 12.38 -0.11
C GLU A 93 6.16 11.04 0.61
N ILE A 94 5.25 10.96 1.58
CA ILE A 94 4.91 9.70 2.26
C ILE A 94 4.06 8.76 1.40
N VAL A 95 3.45 9.32 0.34
CA VAL A 95 2.87 8.61 -0.80
C VAL A 95 3.13 9.45 -2.05
N SER A 96 3.87 8.91 -3.01
CA SER A 96 4.39 9.71 -4.12
C SER A 96 3.40 9.84 -5.27
N MET A 97 2.78 11.02 -5.38
CA MET A 97 1.97 11.41 -6.54
C MET A 97 2.77 12.33 -7.49
N GLY A 98 3.76 13.07 -6.97
CA GLY A 98 4.65 13.89 -7.78
C GLY A 98 4.06 15.23 -8.25
N VAL A 99 2.92 15.66 -7.69
CA VAL A 99 2.31 16.96 -7.98
C VAL A 99 2.69 17.95 -6.88
N PRO A 100 3.43 19.03 -7.18
CA PRO A 100 3.70 20.08 -6.21
C PRO A 100 2.42 20.82 -5.79
N GLY A 101 2.36 21.27 -4.54
CA GLY A 101 1.27 22.14 -4.06
C GLY A 101 -0.05 21.45 -3.74
N THR A 102 -0.18 20.14 -3.95
CA THR A 102 -1.29 19.36 -3.39
C THR A 102 -1.00 19.09 -1.92
N ASP A 103 -1.70 19.77 -1.04
CA ASP A 103 -1.60 19.59 0.40
C ASP A 103 -2.90 18.98 0.94
N PRO A 104 -2.90 17.68 1.31
CA PRO A 104 -4.04 17.03 1.93
C PRO A 104 -4.47 17.66 3.26
N ASN A 105 -3.62 18.45 3.91
CA ASN A 105 -3.99 19.20 5.11
C ASN A 105 -4.82 20.46 4.78
N SER A 106 -4.72 20.98 3.56
CA SER A 106 -5.39 22.21 3.12
C SER A 106 -6.71 21.93 2.41
N ILE A 107 -6.69 21.02 1.43
CA ILE A 107 -7.87 20.68 0.62
C ILE A 107 -7.89 19.17 0.46
N VAL A 108 -8.96 18.53 0.91
CA VAL A 108 -9.22 17.10 0.72
C VAL A 108 -10.66 16.88 0.26
N GLY A 109 -10.92 15.75 -0.39
CA GLY A 109 -12.27 15.29 -0.71
C GLY A 109 -13.09 14.99 0.54
N THR A 110 -14.39 14.78 0.32
CA THR A 110 -15.33 14.39 1.39
C THR A 110 -15.11 12.92 1.74
N TYR A 111 -14.83 12.64 3.02
CA TYR A 111 -14.80 11.27 3.54
C TYR A 111 -16.21 10.66 3.49
N VAL A 112 -16.28 9.42 3.04
CA VAL A 112 -17.53 8.63 3.00
C VAL A 112 -17.31 7.35 3.77
N ALA A 113 -18.09 7.17 4.83
CA ALA A 113 -18.06 5.98 5.66
C ALA A 113 -18.44 4.72 4.83
N PRO A 114 -17.87 3.55 5.13
CA PRO A 114 -18.17 2.30 4.43
C PRO A 114 -19.65 2.00 4.22
N GLU A 115 -20.48 2.27 5.22
CA GLU A 115 -21.91 2.00 5.23
C GLU A 115 -22.68 2.88 4.22
N ALA A 116 -22.17 4.08 3.94
CA ALA A 116 -22.72 4.99 2.95
C ALA A 116 -22.10 4.81 1.55
N TRP A 117 -20.96 4.10 1.46
CA TRP A 117 -20.17 3.97 0.23
C TRP A 117 -20.97 3.35 -0.91
N ASN A 118 -21.67 2.24 -0.64
CA ASN A 118 -22.45 1.52 -1.65
C ASN A 118 -23.52 2.40 -2.31
N ALA A 119 -24.19 3.26 -1.54
CA ALA A 119 -25.20 4.15 -2.08
C ALA A 119 -24.58 5.18 -3.03
N LEU A 120 -23.44 5.77 -2.65
CA LEU A 120 -22.73 6.73 -3.49
C LEU A 120 -22.26 6.12 -4.81
N ILE A 121 -21.66 4.92 -4.77
CA ILE A 121 -21.10 4.28 -5.96
C ILE A 121 -22.15 3.56 -6.83
N SER A 122 -23.38 3.42 -6.34
CA SER A 122 -24.51 2.92 -7.14
C SER A 122 -25.18 4.01 -7.97
N ASP A 123 -24.88 5.27 -7.65
CA ASP A 123 -25.45 6.41 -8.34
C ASP A 123 -24.84 6.53 -9.75
N PRO A 124 -25.64 6.52 -10.83
CA PRO A 124 -25.14 6.55 -12.20
C PRO A 124 -24.37 7.83 -12.57
N ASP A 125 -24.55 8.92 -11.81
CA ASP A 125 -23.83 10.17 -12.00
C ASP A 125 -22.52 10.24 -11.19
N THR A 126 -22.21 9.19 -10.41
CA THR A 126 -20.94 9.04 -9.71
C THR A 126 -19.96 8.23 -10.56
N VAL A 127 -18.83 8.86 -10.89
CA VAL A 127 -17.68 8.18 -11.45
C VAL A 127 -16.87 7.58 -10.31
N LEU A 128 -16.74 6.25 -10.31
CA LEU A 128 -15.92 5.51 -9.36
C LEU A 128 -14.53 5.25 -9.97
N ILE A 129 -13.46 5.62 -9.26
CA ILE A 129 -12.07 5.49 -9.72
C ILE A 129 -11.25 4.71 -8.69
N ASP A 130 -10.60 3.64 -9.15
CA ASP A 130 -9.59 2.93 -8.38
C ASP A 130 -8.25 3.67 -8.48
N THR A 131 -7.73 4.20 -7.37
CA THR A 131 -6.45 4.95 -7.38
C THR A 131 -5.23 4.04 -7.20
N ARG A 132 -5.44 2.73 -7.23
CA ARG A 132 -4.37 1.74 -7.06
C ARG A 132 -3.62 1.47 -8.37
N ASN A 133 -2.48 0.81 -8.26
CA ASN A 133 -1.72 0.40 -9.45
C ASN A 133 -2.38 -0.82 -10.10
N ASP A 134 -2.12 -1.01 -11.39
CA ASP A 134 -2.65 -2.08 -12.23
C ASP A 134 -2.62 -3.48 -11.58
N TYR A 135 -1.51 -3.85 -10.95
CA TYR A 135 -1.35 -5.16 -10.32
C TYR A 135 -2.28 -5.35 -9.11
N GLU A 136 -2.69 -4.28 -8.45
CA GLU A 136 -3.63 -4.32 -7.33
C GLU A 136 -5.07 -4.43 -7.81
N VAL A 137 -5.39 -3.75 -8.92
CA VAL A 137 -6.72 -3.79 -9.55
C VAL A 137 -6.96 -5.17 -10.17
N SER A 138 -5.91 -5.77 -10.75
CA SER A 138 -5.99 -7.07 -11.45
C SER A 138 -6.52 -8.24 -10.60
N ILE A 139 -6.46 -8.13 -9.28
CA ILE A 139 -6.90 -9.19 -8.36
C ILE A 139 -8.21 -8.90 -7.64
N GLY A 140 -8.74 -7.69 -7.77
CA GLY A 140 -10.02 -7.31 -7.21
C GLY A 140 -10.22 -5.81 -7.22
N THR A 141 -11.46 -5.36 -7.39
CA THR A 141 -11.87 -3.95 -7.41
C THR A 141 -13.37 -3.84 -7.09
N PHE A 142 -13.87 -2.61 -6.92
CA PHE A 142 -15.32 -2.40 -6.78
C PHE A 142 -16.02 -2.54 -8.13
N GLU A 143 -17.21 -3.12 -8.12
CA GLU A 143 -18.07 -3.20 -9.31
C GLU A 143 -18.27 -1.81 -9.94
N GLY A 144 -18.00 -1.70 -11.24
CA GLY A 144 -18.14 -0.45 -11.99
C GLY A 144 -17.01 0.57 -11.79
N ALA A 145 -15.96 0.25 -11.02
CA ALA A 145 -14.80 1.11 -10.88
C ALA A 145 -14.01 1.23 -12.20
N ILE A 146 -13.58 2.44 -12.52
CA ILE A 146 -12.63 2.70 -13.60
C ILE A 146 -11.24 2.36 -13.10
N ASP A 147 -10.53 1.53 -13.88
CA ASP A 147 -9.10 1.26 -13.72
C ASP A 147 -8.28 2.27 -14.56
N PRO A 148 -7.50 3.17 -13.93
CA PRO A 148 -6.58 4.05 -14.64
C PRO A 148 -5.46 3.33 -15.41
N ASN A 149 -5.23 2.04 -15.16
CA ASN A 149 -4.13 1.24 -15.69
C ASN A 149 -2.74 1.80 -15.34
N THR A 150 -2.64 2.54 -14.24
CA THR A 150 -1.38 3.15 -13.79
C THR A 150 -0.41 2.09 -13.27
N LYS A 151 0.85 2.11 -13.70
CA LYS A 151 1.91 1.26 -13.13
C LYS A 151 2.39 1.83 -11.80
N THR A 152 2.36 3.15 -11.68
CA THR A 152 2.69 3.88 -10.47
C THR A 152 1.69 5.01 -10.21
N PHE A 153 1.43 5.30 -8.94
CA PHE A 153 0.55 6.42 -8.55
C PHE A 153 0.99 7.80 -9.07
N ARG A 154 2.23 7.96 -9.55
CA ARG A 154 2.70 9.19 -10.21
C ARG A 154 2.07 9.43 -11.58
N GLU A 155 1.51 8.40 -12.20
CA GLU A 155 0.83 8.49 -13.50
C GLU A 155 -0.64 8.94 -13.36
N PHE A 156 -1.20 8.85 -12.15
CA PHE A 156 -2.59 9.22 -11.88
C PHE A 156 -2.94 10.67 -12.30
N PRO A 157 -2.11 11.70 -12.03
CA PRO A 157 -2.42 13.07 -12.41
C PRO A 157 -2.62 13.27 -13.91
N ASP A 158 -1.75 12.68 -14.73
CA ASP A 158 -1.81 12.83 -16.19
C ASP A 158 -3.01 12.07 -16.75
N TRP A 159 -3.23 10.84 -16.28
CA TRP A 159 -4.43 10.06 -16.62
C TRP A 159 -5.72 10.83 -16.27
N PHE A 160 -5.78 11.44 -15.08
CA PHE A 160 -6.98 12.13 -14.64
C PHE A 160 -7.26 13.38 -15.49
N ARG A 161 -6.22 14.13 -15.90
CA ARG A 161 -6.38 15.28 -16.80
C ARG A 161 -6.95 14.89 -18.14
N GLU A 162 -6.47 13.80 -18.72
CA GLU A 162 -7.02 13.25 -19.97
C GLU A 162 -8.48 12.81 -19.79
N PHE A 163 -8.76 12.08 -18.70
CA PHE A 163 -10.11 11.64 -18.36
C PHE A 163 -11.07 12.82 -18.16
N ARG A 164 -10.64 13.86 -17.44
CA ARG A 164 -11.41 15.09 -17.21
C ARG A 164 -11.68 15.83 -18.51
N ALA A 165 -10.69 15.99 -19.38
CA ALA A 165 -10.86 16.65 -20.68
C ALA A 165 -11.90 15.91 -21.55
N LYS A 166 -11.92 14.57 -21.49
CA LYS A 166 -12.98 13.77 -22.13
C LYS A 166 -14.36 14.07 -21.55
N LEU A 167 -14.51 14.07 -20.22
CA LEU A 167 -15.79 14.37 -19.56
C LEU A 167 -16.30 15.79 -19.91
N GLU A 168 -15.41 16.78 -19.93
CA GLU A 168 -15.74 18.14 -20.31
C GLU A 168 -16.21 18.22 -21.77
N SER A 169 -15.59 17.48 -22.68
CA SER A 169 -16.03 17.41 -24.09
C SER A 169 -17.42 16.79 -24.27
N GLU A 170 -17.84 15.95 -23.32
CA GLU A 170 -19.18 15.35 -23.25
C GLU A 170 -20.19 16.28 -22.52
N GLY A 171 -19.76 17.45 -22.03
CA GLY A 171 -20.58 18.36 -21.25
C GLY A 171 -20.93 17.85 -19.85
N ARG A 172 -20.15 16.89 -19.32
CA ARG A 172 -20.40 16.24 -18.03
C ARG A 172 -19.48 16.80 -16.95
N LYS A 173 -20.04 17.04 -15.76
CA LYS A 173 -19.29 17.33 -14.54
C LYS A 173 -19.74 16.36 -13.44
N PRO A 174 -19.28 15.09 -13.48
CA PRO A 174 -19.77 14.06 -12.58
C PRO A 174 -19.21 14.25 -11.16
N ARG A 175 -19.89 13.61 -10.21
CA ARG A 175 -19.30 13.34 -8.89
C ARG A 175 -18.18 12.34 -9.05
N VAL A 176 -17.06 12.52 -8.36
CA VAL A 176 -15.93 11.59 -8.40
C VAL A 176 -15.77 10.92 -7.06
N ALA A 177 -15.91 9.59 -7.01
CA ALA A 177 -15.63 8.78 -5.85
C ALA A 177 -14.33 7.99 -6.07
N MET A 178 -13.41 8.08 -5.11
CA MET A 178 -12.10 7.43 -5.19
C MET A 178 -11.86 6.49 -4.01
N PHE A 179 -11.13 5.41 -4.25
CA PHE A 179 -10.72 4.49 -3.19
C PHE A 179 -9.31 3.94 -3.45
N CYS A 180 -8.71 3.40 -2.39
CA CYS A 180 -7.51 2.58 -2.41
C CYS A 180 -7.53 1.64 -1.21
N THR A 181 -6.47 0.84 -1.02
CA THR A 181 -6.38 -0.17 0.05
C THR A 181 -6.67 0.39 1.45
N GLY A 182 -6.01 1.50 1.81
CA GLY A 182 -6.03 2.03 3.18
C GLY A 182 -6.38 3.50 3.31
N GLY A 183 -6.69 4.21 2.22
CA GLY A 183 -7.09 5.63 2.22
C GLY A 183 -5.99 6.62 1.79
N ILE A 184 -4.71 6.37 2.13
CA ILE A 184 -3.63 7.36 1.96
C ILE A 184 -3.47 7.94 0.53
N ARG A 185 -3.67 7.14 -0.53
CA ARG A 185 -3.62 7.66 -1.92
C ARG A 185 -4.77 8.61 -2.21
N CYS A 186 -5.95 8.32 -1.67
CA CYS A 186 -7.15 9.13 -1.87
C CYS A 186 -7.04 10.50 -1.19
N GLU A 187 -6.31 10.61 -0.09
CA GLU A 187 -6.01 11.91 0.55
C GLU A 187 -5.35 12.86 -0.46
N LYS A 188 -4.36 12.37 -1.22
CA LYS A 188 -3.69 13.14 -2.28
C LYS A 188 -4.52 13.26 -3.55
N ALA A 189 -5.08 12.15 -4.02
CA ALA A 189 -5.82 12.11 -5.28
C ALA A 189 -7.04 13.04 -5.22
N THR A 190 -7.78 13.05 -4.12
CA THR A 190 -8.93 13.95 -3.97
C THR A 190 -8.53 15.42 -3.86
N SER A 191 -7.45 15.72 -3.14
CA SER A 191 -6.86 17.08 -3.11
C SER A 191 -6.54 17.58 -4.52
N PHE A 192 -5.86 16.73 -5.30
CA PHE A 192 -5.51 17.01 -6.69
C PHE A 192 -6.73 17.20 -7.59
N VAL A 193 -7.69 16.28 -7.55
CA VAL A 193 -8.90 16.35 -8.40
C VAL A 193 -9.72 17.60 -8.09
N LYS A 194 -9.77 18.03 -6.82
CA LYS A 194 -10.38 19.31 -6.44
C LYS A 194 -9.63 20.52 -7.00
N ALA A 195 -8.30 20.49 -6.96
CA ALA A 195 -7.47 21.55 -7.54
C ALA A 195 -7.61 21.64 -9.08
N GLU A 196 -7.92 20.53 -9.74
CA GLU A 196 -8.27 20.48 -11.16
C GLU A 196 -9.73 20.94 -11.44
N GLY A 197 -10.48 21.42 -10.44
CA GLY A 197 -11.77 22.09 -10.63
C GLY A 197 -13.01 21.18 -10.62
N ILE A 198 -12.88 19.96 -10.09
CA ILE A 198 -14.04 19.13 -9.72
C ILE A 198 -14.43 19.44 -8.28
N ASP A 199 -15.68 19.85 -8.05
CA ASP A 199 -16.15 20.25 -6.73
C ASP A 199 -16.54 19.03 -5.88
N ASP A 200 -17.34 18.14 -6.46
CA ASP A 200 -17.91 16.98 -5.78
C ASP A 200 -16.96 15.77 -5.84
N VAL A 201 -16.01 15.76 -4.92
CA VAL A 201 -14.97 14.74 -4.82
C VAL A 201 -15.07 14.03 -3.48
N PHE A 202 -15.23 12.72 -3.53
CA PHE A 202 -15.43 11.84 -2.40
C PHE A 202 -14.35 10.77 -2.34
N HIS A 203 -14.06 10.26 -1.15
CA HIS A 203 -13.28 9.04 -1.02
C HIS A 203 -13.69 8.17 0.15
N LEU A 204 -13.42 6.88 0.02
CA LEU A 204 -13.75 5.87 1.01
C LEU A 204 -12.92 6.05 2.27
N GLU A 205 -13.58 6.35 3.38
CA GLU A 205 -12.94 6.50 4.69
C GLU A 205 -12.32 5.17 5.14
N GLY A 206 -11.02 5.20 5.43
CA GLY A 206 -10.25 4.01 5.77
C GLY A 206 -10.00 3.05 4.60
N GLY A 207 -10.43 3.36 3.38
CA GLY A 207 -10.20 2.54 2.18
C GLY A 207 -10.85 1.16 2.20
N ILE A 208 -10.47 0.32 1.23
CA ILE A 208 -11.06 -1.02 1.00
C ILE A 208 -11.02 -1.86 2.28
N LEU A 209 -9.91 -1.85 3.03
CA LEU A 209 -9.80 -2.68 4.23
C LEU A 209 -10.84 -2.34 5.30
N LYS A 210 -11.19 -1.05 5.47
CA LYS A 210 -12.26 -0.67 6.42
C LYS A 210 -13.63 -1.07 5.88
N TYR A 211 -13.81 -0.97 4.57
CA TYR A 211 -15.04 -1.42 3.92
C TYR A 211 -15.29 -2.92 4.11
N LEU A 212 -14.29 -3.76 3.86
CA LEU A 212 -14.40 -5.21 4.05
C LEU A 212 -14.65 -5.60 5.52
N GLU A 213 -14.09 -4.85 6.47
CA GLU A 213 -14.34 -5.02 7.91
C GLU A 213 -15.79 -4.71 8.31
N THR A 214 -16.39 -3.71 7.67
CA THR A 214 -17.65 -3.09 8.11
C THR A 214 -18.86 -3.57 7.32
N VAL A 215 -18.73 -3.78 6.02
CA VAL A 215 -19.85 -4.11 5.12
C VAL A 215 -19.93 -5.64 4.96
N PRO A 216 -21.08 -6.26 5.26
CA PRO A 216 -21.26 -7.71 5.07
C PRO A 216 -21.04 -8.13 3.61
N GLU A 217 -20.48 -9.33 3.41
CA GLU A 217 -20.15 -9.84 2.06
C GLU A 217 -21.37 -9.89 1.14
N GLN A 218 -22.55 -10.24 1.67
CA GLN A 218 -23.80 -10.29 0.90
C GLN A 218 -24.26 -8.93 0.34
N ASP A 219 -23.83 -7.83 0.96
CA ASP A 219 -24.15 -6.46 0.58
C ASP A 219 -22.96 -5.79 -0.12
N SER A 220 -21.86 -6.52 -0.27
CA SER A 220 -20.60 -6.01 -0.79
C SER A 220 -20.68 -5.75 -2.29
N LYS A 221 -20.12 -4.63 -2.72
CA LYS A 221 -19.84 -4.32 -4.12
C LYS A 221 -18.38 -4.62 -4.50
N TRP A 222 -17.58 -5.10 -3.54
CA TRP A 222 -16.21 -5.51 -3.79
C TRP A 222 -16.17 -6.86 -4.50
N GLN A 223 -15.33 -6.99 -5.53
CA GLN A 223 -15.15 -8.21 -6.29
C GLN A 223 -13.68 -8.64 -6.23
N GLY A 224 -13.42 -9.94 -5.99
CA GLY A 224 -12.07 -10.49 -5.91
C GLY A 224 -11.41 -10.29 -4.55
N GLU A 225 -10.08 -10.24 -4.52
CA GLU A 225 -9.27 -10.12 -3.31
C GLU A 225 -8.57 -8.75 -3.24
N CYS A 226 -8.38 -8.21 -2.03
CA CYS A 226 -7.77 -6.92 -1.83
C CYS A 226 -6.24 -7.05 -1.66
N PHE A 227 -5.47 -6.46 -2.57
CA PHE A 227 -4.00 -6.44 -2.47
C PHE A 227 -3.53 -5.72 -1.19
N VAL A 228 -2.58 -6.34 -0.48
CA VAL A 228 -1.94 -5.77 0.71
C VAL A 228 -0.40 -5.82 0.59
N PHE A 229 0.27 -4.85 1.20
CA PHE A 229 1.72 -4.64 1.06
C PHE A 229 2.54 -5.39 2.14
N ASP A 230 2.16 -6.63 2.42
CA ASP A 230 2.84 -7.52 3.35
C ASP A 230 2.86 -8.96 2.80
N GLU A 231 3.33 -9.91 3.61
CA GLU A 231 3.53 -11.30 3.19
C GLU A 231 2.24 -12.02 2.78
N ARG A 232 1.06 -11.51 3.18
CA ARG A 232 -0.23 -12.09 2.79
C ARG A 232 -0.53 -11.89 1.31
N VAL A 233 0.08 -10.89 0.66
CA VAL A 233 -0.14 -10.47 -0.74
C VAL A 233 -1.54 -9.93 -1.02
N SER A 234 -2.57 -10.66 -0.61
CA SER A 234 -3.96 -10.28 -0.70
C SER A 234 -4.75 -10.73 0.52
N VAL A 235 -5.92 -10.15 0.72
CA VAL A 235 -6.91 -10.59 1.71
C VAL A 235 -8.29 -10.77 1.06
N ARG A 236 -9.08 -11.69 1.59
CA ARG A 236 -10.48 -11.92 1.20
C ARG A 236 -11.40 -10.90 1.87
N HIS A 237 -12.71 -11.01 1.60
CA HIS A 237 -13.72 -10.14 2.19
C HIS A 237 -13.72 -10.19 3.73
N ASP A 238 -13.50 -11.37 4.32
CA ASP A 238 -13.38 -11.56 5.76
C ASP A 238 -12.02 -11.15 6.35
N LEU A 239 -11.17 -10.48 5.55
CA LEU A 239 -9.80 -10.06 5.89
C LEU A 239 -8.82 -11.20 6.18
N THR A 240 -9.20 -12.46 5.93
CA THR A 240 -8.26 -13.59 5.98
C THR A 240 -7.31 -13.56 4.78
N PRO A 241 -6.12 -14.19 4.89
CA PRO A 241 -5.19 -14.29 3.77
C PRO A 241 -5.85 -14.84 2.50
N GLY A 242 -5.51 -14.21 1.38
CA GLY A 242 -6.02 -14.55 0.06
C GLY A 242 -5.36 -15.77 -0.58
N SER A 243 -5.63 -15.97 -1.86
CA SER A 243 -5.08 -17.07 -2.67
C SER A 243 -3.88 -16.68 -3.53
N TYR A 244 -3.51 -15.40 -3.57
CA TYR A 244 -2.39 -14.94 -4.37
C TYR A 244 -1.07 -15.09 -3.62
N ASP A 245 -0.04 -15.46 -4.37
CA ASP A 245 1.36 -15.35 -3.96
C ASP A 245 2.02 -14.18 -4.71
N MET A 246 3.24 -13.81 -4.36
CA MET A 246 3.97 -12.72 -4.96
C MET A 246 5.06 -13.22 -5.89
N CYS A 247 5.04 -12.79 -7.16
CA CYS A 247 6.23 -12.99 -7.99
C CYS A 247 7.40 -12.17 -7.44
N HIS A 248 8.44 -12.84 -6.96
CA HIS A 248 9.59 -12.13 -6.37
C HIS A 248 10.45 -11.36 -7.38
N ALA A 249 10.23 -11.56 -8.69
CA ALA A 249 10.85 -10.78 -9.75
C ALA A 249 10.12 -9.46 -10.00
N CYS A 250 8.86 -9.51 -10.47
CA CYS A 250 8.10 -8.31 -10.85
C CYS A 250 7.22 -7.71 -9.75
N LYS A 251 7.05 -8.40 -8.60
CA LYS A 251 6.18 -7.98 -7.49
C LYS A 251 4.70 -7.87 -7.85
N ARG A 252 4.26 -8.55 -8.90
CA ARG A 252 2.84 -8.75 -9.21
C ARG A 252 2.32 -9.99 -8.47
N PRO A 253 1.05 -9.98 -8.03
CA PRO A 253 0.39 -11.17 -7.51
C PRO A 253 0.30 -12.25 -8.59
N ILE A 254 0.42 -13.51 -8.19
CA ILE A 254 0.38 -14.69 -9.06
C ILE A 254 -0.49 -15.77 -8.41
N THR A 255 -1.19 -16.53 -9.24
CA THR A 255 -2.04 -17.65 -8.83
C THR A 255 -1.27 -18.97 -8.81
N GLU A 256 -1.86 -20.02 -8.23
CA GLU A 256 -1.32 -21.39 -8.37
C GLU A 256 -1.28 -21.87 -9.83
N ALA A 257 -2.19 -21.39 -10.68
CA ALA A 257 -2.16 -21.68 -12.12
C ALA A 257 -0.95 -21.01 -12.79
N ASP A 258 -0.64 -19.77 -12.43
CA ASP A 258 0.56 -19.08 -12.93
C ASP A 258 1.84 -19.82 -12.57
N LYS A 259 1.89 -20.42 -11.38
CA LYS A 259 3.04 -21.22 -10.91
C LYS A 259 3.24 -22.53 -11.70
N GLN A 260 2.21 -23.04 -12.36
CA GLN A 260 2.29 -24.24 -13.21
C GLN A 260 2.68 -23.92 -14.66
N HIS A 261 2.69 -22.64 -15.04
CA HIS A 261 3.01 -22.22 -16.39
C HIS A 261 4.52 -22.37 -16.68
N ALA A 262 4.90 -22.72 -17.91
CA ALA A 262 6.29 -22.96 -18.30
C ALA A 262 7.22 -21.73 -18.15
N ALA A 263 6.64 -20.53 -18.07
CA ALA A 263 7.36 -19.27 -17.86
C ALA A 263 7.62 -18.95 -16.37
N PHE A 264 7.07 -19.75 -15.46
CA PHE A 264 7.29 -19.59 -14.04
C PHE A 264 8.60 -20.26 -13.60
N GLU A 265 9.46 -19.44 -13.00
CA GLU A 265 10.64 -19.90 -12.30
C GLU A 265 10.67 -19.15 -10.98
N ALA A 266 10.59 -19.89 -9.87
CA ALA A 266 10.51 -19.32 -8.53
C ALA A 266 11.63 -18.30 -8.32
N GLY A 267 11.30 -17.10 -7.85
CA GLY A 267 12.30 -16.05 -7.64
C GLY A 267 12.73 -15.26 -8.88
N VAL A 268 12.49 -15.77 -10.10
CA VAL A 268 13.13 -15.33 -11.35
C VAL A 268 12.13 -14.77 -12.36
N SER A 269 11.03 -15.46 -12.63
CA SER A 269 10.03 -15.01 -13.62
C SER A 269 8.65 -15.60 -13.36
N CYS A 270 7.64 -14.99 -13.98
CA CYS A 270 6.28 -15.51 -14.06
C CYS A 270 5.69 -15.22 -15.45
N PRO A 271 4.51 -15.75 -15.79
CA PRO A 271 3.84 -15.50 -17.08
C PRO A 271 3.66 -14.02 -17.40
N HIS A 272 3.48 -13.19 -16.36
CA HIS A 272 3.24 -11.75 -16.50
C HIS A 272 4.50 -10.92 -16.77
N CYS A 273 5.70 -11.44 -16.50
CA CYS A 273 6.93 -10.65 -16.57
C CYS A 273 8.06 -11.27 -17.39
N ILE A 274 7.90 -12.51 -17.87
CA ILE A 274 8.94 -13.20 -18.64
C ILE A 274 9.42 -12.38 -19.84
N SER A 275 8.51 -11.66 -20.51
CA SER A 275 8.80 -10.80 -21.67
C SER A 275 9.22 -9.36 -21.30
N GLU A 276 9.04 -8.95 -20.05
CA GLU A 276 9.38 -7.60 -19.57
C GLU A 276 10.82 -7.52 -18.99
N MET A 277 11.40 -8.67 -18.64
CA MET A 277 12.71 -8.73 -17.99
C MET A 277 13.83 -8.98 -19.00
N SER A 278 14.96 -8.28 -18.85
CA SER A 278 16.17 -8.58 -19.61
C SER A 278 16.87 -9.84 -19.09
N ASP A 279 17.74 -10.41 -19.91
CA ASP A 279 18.55 -11.58 -19.57
C ASP A 279 19.42 -11.31 -18.32
N ASP A 280 20.01 -10.13 -18.22
CA ASP A 280 20.79 -9.69 -17.05
C ASP A 280 19.93 -9.60 -15.79
N GLN A 281 18.69 -9.11 -15.89
CA GLN A 281 17.76 -9.06 -14.76
C GLN A 281 17.41 -10.47 -14.29
N ARG A 282 17.09 -11.39 -15.23
CA ARG A 282 16.78 -12.78 -14.90
C ARG A 282 17.98 -13.48 -14.26
N ALA A 283 19.20 -13.30 -14.78
CA ALA A 283 20.42 -13.86 -14.18
C ALA A 283 20.64 -13.37 -12.74
N ARG A 284 20.45 -12.07 -12.48
CA ARG A 284 20.53 -11.50 -11.12
C ARG A 284 19.46 -12.06 -10.17
N PHE A 285 18.26 -12.29 -10.68
CA PHE A 285 17.16 -12.85 -9.89
C PHE A 285 17.39 -14.33 -9.59
N ALA A 286 17.89 -15.09 -10.55
CA ALA A 286 18.27 -16.49 -10.40
C ALA A 286 19.38 -16.66 -9.36
N GLU A 287 20.42 -15.82 -9.42
CA GLU A 287 21.49 -15.86 -8.41
C GLU A 287 20.95 -15.53 -7.02
N ARG A 288 20.08 -14.51 -6.88
CA ARG A 288 19.42 -14.21 -5.60
C ARG A 288 18.61 -15.42 -5.10
N GLN A 289 17.81 -16.06 -5.95
CA GLN A 289 17.00 -17.21 -5.55
C GLN A 289 17.88 -18.39 -5.14
N LYS A 290 18.93 -18.68 -5.89
CA LYS A 290 19.90 -19.72 -5.55
C LYS A 290 20.50 -19.52 -4.16
N GLN A 291 20.86 -18.28 -3.82
CA GLN A 291 21.39 -17.98 -2.49
C GLN A 291 20.34 -18.13 -1.38
N ILE A 292 19.06 -17.81 -1.65
CA ILE A 292 17.93 -18.10 -0.76
C ILE A 292 17.82 -19.61 -0.50
N ASP A 293 17.82 -20.41 -1.56
CA ASP A 293 17.65 -21.85 -1.48
C ASP A 293 18.83 -22.52 -0.75
N LEU A 294 20.06 -22.05 -1.00
CA LEU A 294 21.26 -22.53 -0.30
C LEU A 294 21.21 -22.24 1.20
N ALA A 295 20.80 -21.02 1.61
CA ALA A 295 20.67 -20.71 3.02
C ALA A 295 19.58 -21.57 3.68
N LYS A 296 18.43 -21.74 3.01
CA LYS A 296 17.35 -22.60 3.49
C LYS A 296 17.81 -24.04 3.68
N ALA A 297 18.59 -24.58 2.75
CA ALA A 297 19.19 -25.91 2.86
C ALA A 297 20.17 -26.04 4.05
N ARG A 298 20.83 -24.94 4.44
CA ARG A 298 21.71 -24.88 5.62
C ARG A 298 20.97 -24.60 6.93
N GLY A 299 19.66 -24.33 6.90
CA GLY A 299 18.89 -23.87 8.06
C GLY A 299 19.22 -22.43 8.48
N GLU A 300 19.89 -21.67 7.62
CA GLU A 300 20.28 -20.28 7.82
C GLU A 300 19.25 -19.33 7.21
N LYS A 301 19.17 -18.10 7.73
CA LYS A 301 18.39 -17.05 7.09
C LYS A 301 19.22 -16.36 6.01
N HIS A 302 18.75 -16.38 4.77
CA HIS A 302 19.44 -15.70 3.65
C HIS A 302 19.36 -14.17 3.69
N MET A 303 18.27 -13.62 4.24
CA MET A 303 18.01 -12.18 4.18
C MET A 303 17.73 -11.59 5.56
N GLY A 304 18.14 -10.34 5.76
CA GLY A 304 17.94 -9.59 7.00
C GLY A 304 19.22 -9.43 7.83
N PRO A 305 19.16 -8.76 9.00
CA PRO A 305 20.31 -8.51 9.87
C PRO A 305 20.95 -9.81 10.38
N GLU A 306 20.14 -10.85 10.53
CA GLU A 306 20.56 -12.17 11.01
C GLU A 306 21.44 -12.90 9.97
N ALA A 307 21.24 -12.65 8.66
CA ALA A 307 22.09 -13.18 7.59
C ALA A 307 23.52 -12.60 7.57
N ARG A 308 23.72 -11.40 8.14
CA ARG A 308 25.05 -10.79 8.25
C ARG A 308 25.87 -11.34 9.42
N ARG A 309 25.20 -11.85 10.47
CA ARG A 309 25.88 -12.38 11.65
C ARG A 309 26.50 -13.76 11.42
N SER A 310 26.02 -14.53 10.42
CA SER A 310 26.58 -15.83 10.07
C SER A 310 27.84 -15.75 9.20
N GLU A 311 28.15 -14.59 8.61
CA GLU A 311 29.40 -14.38 7.86
C GLU A 311 30.56 -13.94 8.78
N ASP A 312 30.24 -13.43 9.98
CA ASP A 312 31.20 -12.94 10.99
C ASP A 312 31.48 -13.98 12.11
N ALA A 313 30.97 -15.22 11.98
CA ALA A 313 31.15 -16.33 12.93
C ALA A 313 31.91 -17.49 12.26
#